data_AF-A0A526VK52-F1
#
_entry.id   AF-A0A526VK52-F1
#
_cell.length_a   1.000
_cell.length_b   1.000
_cell.length_c   1.000
_cell.angle_alpha   90.00
_cell.angle_beta   90.00
_cell.angle_gamma   90.00
#
_symmetry.space_group_name_H-M   'P 1'
#
loop_
_entity.id
_entity.type
_entity.pdbx_description
1 polymer ?
#
loop_
_entity_poly.entity_id
_entity_poly.type
_entity_poly.pdbx_seq_one_letter_code
_entity_poly.pdbx_strand_id
1 'polypeptide(L)' 'MITFQQPPVGSLSTSPAVITQGIVELMADKMLEMGMNGTAVTADSLAEHSSFTRAQIEEHGPEAADLAKSRAVHRLD' A
#
# COMPACT_ATOMS: atom_id res chain seq x y z
N MET A 1 41.76 21.36 -8.91
CA MET A 1 40.45 21.42 -8.25
C MET A 1 39.51 20.49 -8.99
N ILE A 2 39.16 19.36 -8.39
CA ILE A 2 38.33 18.34 -9.04
C ILE A 2 36.90 18.64 -8.57
N THR A 3 36.08 19.18 -9.46
CA THR A 3 34.67 19.47 -9.16
C THR A 3 33.90 18.16 -9.29
N PHE A 4 33.43 17.61 -8.18
CA PHE A 4 32.54 16.46 -8.19
C PHE A 4 31.11 16.99 -8.36
N GLN A 5 30.61 16.99 -9.60
CA GLN A 5 29.18 17.19 -9.85
C GLN A 5 28.43 15.97 -9.33
N GLN A 6 27.83 16.09 -8.14
CA GLN A 6 26.84 15.13 -7.68
C GLN A 6 25.66 15.16 -8.67
N PRO A 7 25.23 14.00 -9.24
CA PRO A 7 24.01 13.97 -10.02
C PRO A 7 22.83 14.37 -9.12
N PRO A 8 21.81 15.04 -9.66
CA PRO A 8 20.64 15.40 -8.87
C PRO A 8 19.98 14.11 -8.38
N VAL A 9 20.08 13.86 -7.07
CA VAL A 9 19.22 12.95 -6.32
C VAL A 9 17.81 13.56 -6.27
N GLY A 10 17.14 13.60 -7.42
CA GLY A 10 15.96 14.45 -7.60
C GLY A 10 14.97 13.95 -8.63
N SER A 11 15.02 12.68 -8.99
CA SER A 11 13.92 12.04 -9.70
C SER A 11 13.71 10.65 -9.11
N LEU A 12 13.17 10.63 -7.89
CA LEU A 12 12.13 9.65 -7.62
C LEU A 12 11.08 9.93 -8.69
N SER A 13 11.15 9.20 -9.80
CA SER A 13 10.05 9.10 -10.73
C SER A 13 8.90 8.56 -9.89
N THR A 14 8.08 9.46 -9.36
CA THR A 14 6.74 9.18 -8.88
C THR A 14 5.91 8.83 -10.11
N SER A 15 6.33 7.76 -10.79
CA SER A 15 5.52 7.13 -11.81
C SER A 15 4.23 6.74 -11.12
N PRO A 16 3.06 7.02 -11.71
CA PRO A 16 1.78 6.70 -11.12
C PRO A 16 1.71 5.23 -10.71
N ALA A 17 2.38 4.33 -11.46
CA ALA A 17 2.56 2.92 -11.14
C ALA A 17 3.24 2.64 -9.78
N VAL A 18 4.26 3.41 -9.40
CA VAL A 18 4.95 3.25 -8.10
C VAL A 18 4.06 3.77 -6.96
N ILE A 19 3.29 4.82 -7.22
CA ILE A 19 2.34 5.38 -6.25
C ILE A 19 1.16 4.41 -6.04
N THR A 20 0.62 3.82 -7.11
CA THR A 20 -0.45 2.81 -7.01
C THR A 20 0.04 1.53 -6.36
N GLN A 21 1.24 1.04 -6.67
CA GLN A 21 1.83 -0.08 -5.95
C GLN A 21 1.93 0.22 -4.45
N GLY A 22 2.41 1.43 -4.09
CA GLY A 22 2.44 1.88 -2.70
C GLY A 22 1.05 1.89 -2.05
N ILE A 23 0.01 2.29 -2.77
CA ILE A 23 -1.38 2.29 -2.28
C ILE A 23 -1.86 0.86 -2.00
N VAL A 24 -1.65 -0.08 -2.92
CA VAL A 24 -2.05 -1.49 -2.74
C VAL A 24 -1.30 -2.12 -1.55
N GLU A 25 -0.01 -1.86 -1.44
CA GLU A 25 0.81 -2.37 -0.33
C GLU A 25 0.39 -1.78 1.02
N LEU A 26 0.11 -0.47 1.08
CA LEU A 26 -0.41 0.20 2.27
C LEU A 26 -1.82 -0.30 2.64
N MET A 27 -2.69 -0.50 1.66
CA MET A 27 -4.00 -1.11 1.87
C MET A 27 -3.85 -2.52 2.43
N ALA A 28 -2.99 -3.35 1.84
CA ALA A 28 -2.77 -4.71 2.30
C ALA A 28 -2.22 -4.77 3.74
N ASP A 29 -1.30 -3.86 4.09
CA ASP A 29 -0.78 -3.74 5.45
C ASP A 29 -1.88 -3.36 6.45
N LYS A 30 -2.74 -2.38 6.10
CA LYS A 30 -3.90 -2.01 6.93
C LYS A 30 -4.95 -3.10 7.01
N MET A 31 -5.22 -3.80 5.92
CA MET A 31 -6.11 -4.97 5.91
C MET A 31 -5.59 -6.06 6.85
N LEU A 32 -4.28 -6.34 6.82
CA LEU A 32 -3.66 -7.30 7.71
C LEU A 32 -3.74 -6.85 9.18
N GLU A 33 -3.39 -5.59 9.47
CA GLU A 33 -3.47 -4.99 10.81
C GLU A 33 -4.90 -5.07 11.37
N MET A 34 -5.90 -4.67 10.59
CA MET A 34 -7.32 -4.75 10.98
C MET A 34 -7.76 -6.19 11.21
N GLY A 35 -7.38 -7.12 10.33
CA GLY A 35 -7.67 -8.54 10.49
C GLY A 35 -7.04 -9.13 11.76
N MET A 36 -5.81 -8.72 12.09
CA MET A 36 -5.12 -9.10 13.34
C MET A 36 -5.78 -8.49 14.59
N ASN A 37 -6.36 -7.30 14.47
CA ASN A 37 -7.07 -6.64 15.56
C ASN A 37 -8.51 -7.19 15.76
N GLY A 38 -8.98 -8.06 14.86
CA GLY A 38 -10.36 -8.56 14.86
C GLY A 38 -11.38 -7.60 14.25
N THR A 39 -10.91 -6.57 13.55
CA THR A 39 -11.74 -5.60 12.83
C THR A 39 -12.10 -6.14 11.46
N ALA A 40 -13.36 -5.95 11.05
CA ALA A 40 -13.81 -6.37 9.73
C ALA A 40 -13.07 -5.60 8.62
N VAL A 41 -12.41 -6.34 7.73
CA VAL A 41 -11.65 -5.78 6.61
C VAL A 41 -12.61 -5.45 5.47
N THR A 42 -13.17 -4.24 5.50
CA THR A 42 -14.12 -3.75 4.50
C THR A 42 -13.65 -2.45 3.86
N ALA A 43 -14.18 -2.16 2.66
CA ALA A 43 -13.87 -0.93 1.95
C ALA A 43 -14.21 0.34 2.76
N ASP A 44 -15.29 0.27 3.53
CA ASP A 44 -15.73 1.36 4.40
C ASP A 44 -14.72 1.57 5.53
N SER A 45 -14.39 0.51 6.27
CA SER A 45 -13.39 0.58 7.34
C SER A 45 -12.01 1.02 6.86
N LEU A 46 -11.59 0.62 5.65
CA LEU A 46 -10.35 1.12 5.03
C LEU A 46 -10.40 2.61 4.68
N ALA A 47 -11.55 3.09 4.19
CA ALA A 47 -11.75 4.52 3.94
C ALA A 47 -11.86 5.33 5.24
N GLU A 48 -12.34 4.74 6.33
CA GLU A 48 -12.41 5.38 7.64
C GLU A 48 -11.05 5.39 8.36
N HIS A 49 -10.28 4.31 8.25
CA HIS A 49 -8.98 4.16 8.90
C HIS A 49 -7.80 4.65 8.05
N SER A 50 -8.02 5.10 6.82
CA SER A 50 -6.98 5.63 5.93
C SER A 50 -7.54 6.63 4.93
N SER A 51 -6.67 7.49 4.38
CA SER A 51 -7.05 8.51 3.39
C SER A 51 -7.30 7.96 1.98
N PHE A 52 -7.75 6.72 1.86
CA PHE A 52 -8.04 6.11 0.57
C PHE A 52 -9.40 6.54 0.06
N THR A 53 -9.48 6.83 -1.23
CA THR A 53 -10.77 7.10 -1.87
C THR A 53 -11.50 5.81 -2.19
N ARG A 54 -12.84 5.83 -2.19
CA ARG A 54 -13.67 4.68 -2.56
C ARG A 54 -13.29 4.11 -3.92
N ALA A 55 -12.98 4.96 -4.89
CA ALA A 55 -12.52 4.55 -6.22
C ALA A 55 -11.21 3.73 -6.18
N GLN A 56 -10.22 4.16 -5.38
CA GLN A 56 -8.96 3.41 -5.20
C GLN A 56 -9.19 2.08 -4.49
N ILE A 57 -10.13 2.04 -3.53
CA ILE A 57 -10.46 0.81 -2.81
C ILE A 57 -11.24 -0.16 -3.70
N GLU A 58 -12.08 0.33 -4.60
CA GLU A 58 -12.77 -0.51 -5.58
C GLU A 58 -11.81 -1.03 -6.65
N GLU A 59 -10.85 -0.21 -7.08
CA GLU A 59 -9.83 -0.58 -8.07
C GLU A 59 -8.78 -1.56 -7.49
N HIS A 60 -8.28 -1.30 -6.29
CA HIS A 60 -7.16 -2.03 -5.70
C HIS A 60 -7.54 -2.91 -4.50
N GLY A 61 -8.73 -2.76 -3.93
CA GLY A 61 -9.20 -3.56 -2.80
C GLY A 61 -9.12 -5.08 -3.01
N PRO A 62 -9.49 -5.66 -4.16
CA PRO A 62 -9.32 -7.10 -4.37
C PRO A 62 -7.84 -7.52 -4.40
N GLU A 63 -6.96 -6.72 -5.01
CA GLU A 63 -5.52 -6.99 -5.07
C GLU A 63 -4.86 -6.84 -3.69
N ALA A 64 -5.24 -5.81 -2.94
CA ALA A 64 -4.80 -5.58 -1.57
C ALA A 64 -5.27 -6.70 -0.62
N ALA A 65 -6.50 -7.22 -0.80
CA ALA A 65 -7.03 -8.32 0.00
C ALA A 65 -6.25 -9.63 -0.26
N ASP A 66 -5.95 -9.92 -1.52
CA ASP A 66 -5.15 -11.09 -1.89
C ASP A 66 -3.72 -10.97 -1.34
N LEU A 67 -3.11 -9.79 -1.47
CA LEU A 67 -1.78 -9.52 -0.92
C LEU A 67 -1.76 -9.62 0.62
N ALA A 68 -2.78 -9.07 1.30
CA ALA A 68 -2.91 -9.17 2.76
C ALA A 68 -3.04 -10.63 3.22
N LYS A 69 -3.84 -11.43 2.50
CA LYS A 69 -4.00 -12.86 2.79
C LYS A 69 -2.71 -13.63 2.54
N SER A 70 -2.02 -13.37 1.43
CA SER A 70 -0.72 -13.96 1.11
C SER A 70 0.33 -13.62 2.18
N ARG A 71 0.35 -12.37 2.66
CA ARG A 71 1.23 -11.93 3.76
C ARG A 71 0.85 -12.58 5.10
N ALA A 72 -0.43 -12.73 5.39
CA ALA A 72 -0.91 -13.41 6.60
C ALA A 72 -0.43 -14.86 6.65
N VAL A 73 -0.49 -15.57 5.51
CA VAL A 73 -0.01 -16.95 5.39
C VAL A 73 1.51 -17.03 5.57
N HIS A 74 2.27 -16.14 4.90
CA HIS A 74 3.73 -16.15 4.98
C HIS A 74 4.27 -15.77 6.37
N ARG A 75 3.49 -15.06 7.19
CA ARG A 75 3.89 -14.67 8.56
C ARG A 75 3.67 -15.78 9.60
N LEU A 76 2.93 -16.83 9.23
CA LEU A 76 2.61 -17.96 10.10
C LEU A 76 3.54 -19.18 9.89
N ASP A 77 4.45 -19.11 8.92
CA ASP A 77 5.54 -20.08 8.67
C ASP A 77 6.81 -19.66 9.44
#